data_AF-A0A1I4M231-F1
#
_entry.id   AF-A0A1I4M231-F1
#
_cell.length_a   1.000
_cell.length_b   1.000
_cell.length_c   1.000
_cell.angle_alpha   90.00
_cell.angle_beta   90.00
_cell.angle_gamma   90.00
#
_symmetry.space_group_name_H-M   'P 1'
#
loop_
_entity.id
_entity.type
_entity.pdbx_description
1 polymer ?
#
loop_
_entity_poly.entity_id
_entity_poly.type
_entity_poly.pdbx_seq_one_letter_code
_entity_poly.pdbx_strand_id
1 'polypeptide(L)'
;MIDTLDKLIDDISSLKSKLILLIGPPRSGKSDLLRQLSARRQAKVLNVGAVLGRELLTVPNTRRHLQAADLLKGITDDVAGKRSWK
;
A
#
# COMPACT_ATOMS: atom_id res chain seq x y z
N MET A 1 -9.30 1.16 19.42
CA MET A 1 -8.03 1.14 18.65
C MET A 1 -8.28 1.39 17.16
N ILE A 2 -9.19 0.62 16.53
CA ILE A 2 -9.54 0.84 15.12
C ILE A 2 -10.07 2.26 14.89
N ASP A 3 -10.89 2.80 15.78
CA ASP A 3 -11.42 4.18 15.66
C ASP A 3 -10.33 5.25 15.73
N THR A 4 -9.29 5.02 16.54
CA THR A 4 -8.14 5.93 16.64
C THR A 4 -7.35 5.94 15.33
N LEU A 5 -7.11 4.77 14.75
CA LEU A 5 -6.43 4.64 13.46
C LEU A 5 -7.28 5.25 12.33
N ASP A 6 -8.59 5.05 12.39
CA ASP A 6 -9.56 5.60 11.44
C ASP A 6 -9.50 7.14 11.45
N LYS A 7 -9.55 7.74 12.65
CA LYS A 7 -9.45 9.19 12.83
C LYS A 7 -8.10 9.74 12.35
N LEU A 8 -6.99 9.06 12.64
CA LEU A 8 -5.66 9.48 12.18
C LEU A 8 -5.57 9.57 10.65
N ILE A 9 -6.28 8.70 9.93
CA ILE A 9 -6.31 8.73 8.46
C ILE A 9 -7.06 9.97 7.96
N ASP A 10 -8.17 10.32 8.62
CA ASP A 10 -8.92 11.53 8.29
C ASP A 10 -8.10 12.79 8.61
N ASP A 11 -7.41 12.82 9.74
CA ASP A 11 -6.60 13.96 10.16
C ASP A 11 -5.46 14.26 9.17
N ILE A 12 -4.81 13.23 8.62
CA ILE A 12 -3.73 13.42 7.63
C ILE A 12 -4.24 13.59 6.21
N SER A 13 -5.56 13.50 5.96
CA SER A 13 -6.14 13.54 4.62
C SER A 13 -5.87 14.87 3.89
N SER A 14 -5.65 15.95 4.63
CA SER A 14 -5.32 17.28 4.11
C SER A 14 -3.85 17.46 3.73
N LEU A 15 -2.96 16.55 4.16
CA LEU A 15 -1.53 16.65 3.92
C LEU A 15 -1.14 16.18 2.52
N LYS A 16 -0.12 16.80 1.91
CA LYS A 16 0.40 16.39 0.59
C LYS A 16 1.07 15.01 0.63
N SER A 17 1.91 14.79 1.65
CA SER A 17 2.62 13.53 1.87
C SER A 17 2.06 12.85 3.11
N LYS A 18 1.64 11.60 2.96
CA LYS A 18 0.90 10.84 3.98
C LYS A 18 1.61 9.53 4.27
N LEU A 19 1.98 9.30 5.53
CA LEU A 19 2.54 8.04 5.99
C LEU A 19 2.06 7.77 7.42
N ILE A 20 1.45 6.61 7.63
CA ILE A 20 1.14 6.09 8.97
C ILE A 20 1.93 4.81 9.15
N LEU A 21 2.70 4.75 10.24
CA LEU A 21 3.50 3.59 10.60
C LEU A 21 2.89 2.91 11.84
N LEU A 22 2.44 1.67 11.68
CA LEU A 22 1.89 0.86 12.77
C LEU A 22 2.97 -0.06 13.35
N ILE A 23 3.43 0.23 14.57
CA ILE A 23 4.50 -0.49 15.25
C ILE A 23 3.94 -1.27 16.45
N GLY A 24 4.46 -2.47 16.68
CA GLY A 24 4.15 -3.27 17.86
C GLY A 24 4.87 -4.63 17.83
N PRO A 25 4.90 -5.35 18.96
CA PRO A 25 5.56 -6.67 19.05
C PRO A 25 5.06 -7.67 18.00
N PRO A 26 5.84 -8.71 17.65
CA PRO A 26 5.35 -9.79 16.81
C PRO A 26 4.02 -10.35 17.32
N ARG A 27 3.10 -10.72 16.42
CA ARG A 27 1.77 -11.29 16.75
C ARG A 27 0.82 -10.37 17.54
N SER A 28 1.10 -9.08 17.64
CA SER A 28 0.21 -8.10 18.29
C SER A 28 -1.07 -7.74 17.51
N GLY A 29 -1.47 -8.51 16.49
CA GLY A 29 -2.69 -8.25 15.70
C GLY A 29 -2.62 -7.11 14.68
N LYS A 30 -1.43 -6.58 14.34
CA LYS A 30 -1.28 -5.46 13.38
C LYS A 30 -1.94 -5.72 12.02
N SER A 31 -1.71 -6.90 11.46
CA SER A 31 -2.29 -7.29 10.17
C SER A 31 -3.81 -7.39 10.25
N ASP A 32 -4.36 -7.86 11.36
CA ASP A 32 -5.81 -7.95 11.57
C ASP A 32 -6.44 -6.57 11.73
N LEU A 33 -5.77 -5.65 12.42
CA LEU A 33 -6.20 -4.26 12.51
C LEU A 33 -6.26 -3.59 11.12
N LEU A 34 -5.25 -3.83 10.28
CA LEU A 34 -5.24 -3.33 8.90
C LEU A 34 -6.35 -3.97 8.04
N ARG A 35 -6.68 -5.25 8.24
CA ARG A 35 -7.82 -5.90 7.56
C ARG A 35 -9.17 -5.32 7.99
N GLN A 36 -9.34 -5.04 9.29
CA GLN A 36 -10.55 -4.38 9.79
C GLN A 36 -10.70 -2.98 9.21
N LEU A 37 -9.61 -2.22 9.18
CA LEU A 37 -9.58 -0.89 8.57
C LEU A 37 -9.92 -0.95 7.08
N SER A 38 -9.34 -1.90 6.33
CA SER A 38 -9.62 -2.04 4.91
C SER A 38 -11.09 -2.38 4.64
N ALA A 39 -11.69 -3.23 5.46
CA ALA A 39 -13.12 -3.56 5.38
C ALA A 39 -13.99 -2.32 5.65
N ARG A 40 -13.68 -1.56 6.70
CA ARG A 40 -14.42 -0.34 7.10
C ARG A 40 -14.35 0.76 6.03
N ARG A 41 -13.19 0.95 5.41
CA ARG A 41 -12.93 1.99 4.40
C ARG A 41 -13.19 1.53 2.97
N GLN A 42 -13.62 0.27 2.77
CA GLN A 42 -13.72 -0.37 1.45
C GLN A 42 -12.42 -0.22 0.62
N ALA A 43 -11.28 -0.27 1.29
CA ALA A 43 -9.97 -0.11 0.67
C ALA A 43 -9.36 -1.47 0.34
N LYS A 44 -8.56 -1.54 -0.74
CA LYS A 44 -7.78 -2.73 -1.07
C LYS A 44 -6.48 -2.73 -0.26
N VAL A 45 -6.12 -3.88 0.31
CA VAL A 45 -4.82 -4.10 0.96
C VAL A 45 -3.82 -4.57 -0.08
N LEU A 46 -2.68 -3.88 -0.17
CA LEU A 46 -1.59 -4.24 -1.07
C LEU A 46 -0.33 -4.55 -0.27
N ASN A 47 0.20 -5.77 -0.44
CA ASN A 47 1.57 -6.08 -0.01
C ASN A 47 2.55 -5.61 -1.11
N VAL A 48 3.03 -4.38 -0.98
CA VAL A 48 3.89 -3.74 -1.97
C VAL A 48 5.14 -4.57 -2.24
N GLY A 49 5.82 -5.07 -1.20
CA GLY A 49 7.06 -5.84 -1.37
C GLY A 49 6.87 -7.13 -2.16
N ALA A 50 5.78 -7.86 -1.90
CA ALA A 50 5.49 -9.10 -2.61
C ALA A 50 5.13 -8.87 -4.09
N VAL A 51 4.32 -7.85 -4.37
CA VAL A 51 3.86 -7.55 -5.74
C VAL A 51 4.98 -6.88 -6.55
N LEU A 52 5.60 -5.83 -6.03
CA LEU A 52 6.71 -5.15 -6.70
C LEU A 52 7.91 -6.09 -6.88
N GLY A 53 8.21 -6.93 -5.90
CA GLY A 53 9.28 -7.92 -6.01
C GLY A 53 9.06 -8.87 -7.18
N ARG A 54 7.83 -9.34 -7.40
CA ARG A 54 7.47 -10.19 -8.54
C ARG A 54 7.68 -9.49 -9.88
N GLU A 55 7.22 -8.24 -10.01
CA GLU A 55 7.42 -7.46 -11.23
C GLU A 55 8.91 -7.22 -11.51
N LEU A 56 9.69 -6.91 -10.48
CA LEU A 56 11.14 -6.68 -10.60
C LEU A 56 11.92 -7.93 -11.05
N LEU A 57 11.41 -9.14 -10.81
CA LEU A 57 12.04 -10.36 -11.33
C LEU A 57 12.00 -10.46 -12.85
N THR A 58 11.03 -9.80 -13.50
CA THR A 58 10.94 -9.71 -14.97
C THR A 58 11.94 -8.72 -15.58
N VAL A 59 12.55 -7.87 -14.74
CA VAL A 59 13.50 -6.84 -15.15
C VAL A 59 14.94 -7.30 -14.88
N PRO A 60 15.88 -7.12 -15.83
CA PRO A 60 17.30 -7.36 -15.60
C PRO A 60 17.82 -6.57 -14.39
N ASN A 61 18.69 -7.18 -13.59
CA ASN A 61 19.11 -6.64 -12.30
C ASN A 61 19.68 -5.21 -12.39
N THR A 62 20.43 -4.91 -13.46
CA THR A 62 21.02 -3.60 -13.73
C THR A 62 20.00 -2.49 -14.02
N ARG A 63 18.77 -2.84 -14.39
CA ARG A 63 17.69 -1.88 -14.75
C ARG A 63 16.57 -1.80 -13.72
N ARG A 64 16.57 -2.68 -12.70
CA ARG A 64 15.51 -2.72 -11.67
C ARG A 64 15.31 -1.39 -10.96
N HIS A 65 16.39 -0.72 -10.58
CA HIS A 65 16.32 0.56 -9.88
C HIS A 65 15.73 1.70 -10.74
N LEU A 66 15.93 1.65 -12.06
CA LEU A 66 15.37 2.61 -13.01
C LEU A 66 13.87 2.40 -13.22
N GLN A 67 13.39 1.15 -13.14
CA GLN A 67 12.00 0.79 -13.44
C GLN A 67 11.11 0.61 -12.20
N ALA A 68 11.70 0.53 -11.00
CA ALA A 68 10.95 0.26 -9.77
C ALA A 68 9.83 1.27 -9.51
N ALA A 69 10.08 2.56 -9.77
CA ALA A 69 9.09 3.61 -9.58
C ALA A 69 7.91 3.48 -10.55
N ASP A 70 8.18 3.23 -11.83
CA ASP A 70 7.17 3.06 -12.87
C ASP A 70 6.33 1.80 -12.66
N LEU A 71 6.98 0.69 -12.27
CA LEU A 71 6.29 -0.55 -11.90
C LEU A 71 5.41 -0.36 -10.68
N LEU A 72 5.91 0.31 -9.63
CA LEU A 72 5.12 0.62 -8.44
C LEU A 72 3.90 1.47 -8.79
N LYS A 73 4.09 2.51 -9.62
CA LYS A 73 2.99 3.35 -10.10
C LYS A 73 1.94 2.52 -10.84
N GLY A 74 2.36 1.67 -11.77
CA GLY A 74 1.46 0.79 -12.53
C GLY A 74 0.66 -0.16 -11.63
N ILE A 75 1.30 -0.75 -10.61
CA ILE A 75 0.64 -1.59 -9.60
C ILE A 75 -0.41 -0.76 -8.83
N THR A 76 -0.04 0.44 -8.38
CA THR A 76 -0.97 1.29 -7.61
C THR A 76 -2.16 1.78 -8.44
N ASP A 77 -1.95 2.09 -9.72
CA ASP A 77 -3.02 2.53 -10.63
C ASP A 77 -4.02 1.39 -10.91
N ASP A 78 -3.52 0.16 -11.08
CA ASP A 78 -4.36 -1.04 -11.27
C ASP A 78 -5.20 -1.34 -10.01
N VAL A 79 -4.57 -1.31 -8.84
CA VAL A 79 -5.27 -1.50 -7.56
C VAL A 79 -6.33 -0.42 -7.34
N ALA A 80 -6.02 0.85 -7.67
CA ALA A 80 -6.94 1.97 -7.60
C ALA A 80 -8.06 1.94 -8.66
N GLY A 81 -8.05 0.97 -9.58
CA GLY A 81 -9.05 0.87 -10.66
C GLY A 81 -8.92 1.96 -11.72
N LYS A 82 -7.76 2.63 -11.82
CA LYS A 82 -7.51 3.71 -12.79
C LYS A 82 -7.07 3.21 -14.15
N ARG A 83 -6.87 1.90 -14.32
CA ARG A 83 -6.47 1.28 -15.58
C ARG A 83 -7.69 1.05 -16.48
N SER A 84 -8.26 2.13 -16.99
CA SER A 84 -9.20 2.11 -18.12
C SER A 84 -8.41 2.03 -19.42
N TRP A 85 -8.70 0.96 -20.18
CA TRP A 85 -8.27 0.55 -21.52
C TRP A 85 -7.24 1.39 -22.31
N LYS A 86 -6.21 0.70 -22.80
CA LYS A 86 -5.64 0.90 -24.13
C LYS A 86 -5.37 -0.45 -24.79
#